data_AF-A0A7J3LZ54-F1
#
_entry.id   AF-A0A7J3LZ54-F1
#
_cell.length_a   1.000
_cell.length_b   1.000
_cell.length_c   1.000
_cell.angle_alpha   90.00
_cell.angle_beta   90.00
_cell.angle_gamma   90.00
#
_symmetry.space_group_name_H-M   'P 1'
#
loop_
_entity.id
_entity.type
_entity.pdbx_description
1 polymer ?
#
loop_
_entity_poly.entity_id
_entity_poly.type
_entity_poly.pdbx_seq_one_letter_code
_entity_poly.pdbx_strand_id
1 'polypeptide(L)'
;MPIVGKISLKADKDVNAGAEVSLSELFTYDERRKEFTLESDVERDKTKLKVTVSKLGVIETVADTTKKKGDKTNIWLLMKISDFSKKVKASESIKKGDILDITVESV
;
A
#
# COMPACT_ATOMS: atom_id res chain seq x y z
N MET A 1 -15.86 4.46 -2.46
CA MET A 1 -15.16 3.58 -3.42
C MET A 1 -15.18 2.16 -2.87
N PRO A 2 -15.26 1.10 -3.69
CA PRO A 2 -15.16 -0.27 -3.20
C PRO A 2 -13.81 -0.52 -2.53
N ILE A 3 -13.81 -1.16 -1.37
CA ILE A 3 -12.57 -1.64 -0.74
C ILE A 3 -12.06 -2.84 -1.55
N VAL A 4 -10.78 -2.78 -1.91
CA VAL A 4 -10.04 -3.89 -2.54
C VAL A 4 -9.39 -4.75 -1.47
N GLY A 5 -8.87 -4.12 -0.42
CA GLY A 5 -8.45 -4.82 0.78
C GLY A 5 -7.78 -3.91 1.80
N LYS A 6 -7.50 -4.48 2.96
CA LYS A 6 -6.86 -3.81 4.09
C LYS A 6 -5.72 -4.66 4.63
N ILE A 7 -4.63 -4.01 5.02
CA ILE A 7 -3.46 -4.67 5.60
C ILE A 7 -2.71 -3.74 6.53
N SER A 8 -2.16 -4.28 7.61
CA SER A 8 -1.33 -3.53 8.57
C SER A 8 0.13 -3.92 8.41
N LEU A 9 0.99 -2.94 8.13
CA LEU A 9 2.42 -3.13 7.90
C LEU A 9 3.27 -2.44 8.96
N LYS A 10 4.41 -3.04 9.29
CA LYS A 10 5.35 -2.52 10.29
C LYS A 10 6.41 -1.65 9.63
N ALA A 11 6.53 -0.39 10.06
CA ALA A 11 7.57 0.52 9.60
C ALA A 11 8.97 0.02 10.03
N ASP A 12 9.95 0.10 9.13
CA ASP A 12 11.34 -0.32 9.38
C ASP A 12 12.28 0.85 9.72
N LYS A 13 11.80 2.09 9.63
CA LYS A 13 12.58 3.28 9.98
C LYS A 13 11.73 4.40 10.55
N ASP A 14 12.41 5.33 11.21
CA ASP A 14 11.84 6.59 11.64
C ASP A 14 11.64 7.53 10.44
N VAL A 15 10.53 8.26 10.43
CA VAL A 15 10.22 9.33 9.47
C VAL A 15 9.63 10.50 10.24
N ASN A 16 10.21 11.68 10.07
CA ASN A 16 9.67 12.89 10.70
C ASN A 16 8.42 13.38 9.96
N ALA A 17 7.48 13.98 10.70
CA ALA A 17 6.34 14.66 10.10
C ALA A 17 6.79 15.64 9.02
N GLY A 18 6.13 15.59 7.86
CA GLY A 18 6.44 16.42 6.71
C GLY A 18 7.63 15.97 5.86
N ALA A 19 8.37 14.93 6.25
CA ALA A 19 9.41 14.36 5.40
C ALA A 19 8.80 13.50 4.28
N GLU A 20 9.54 13.38 3.17
CA GLU A 20 9.17 12.49 2.06
C GLU A 20 9.78 11.11 2.24
N VAL A 21 8.96 10.08 2.03
CA VAL A 21 9.37 8.68 2.08
C VAL A 21 8.60 7.87 1.05
N SER A 22 9.18 6.79 0.58
CA SER A 22 8.51 5.82 -0.30
C SER A 22 8.17 4.54 0.44
N LEU A 23 7.21 3.76 -0.07
CA LEU A 23 6.86 2.46 0.52
C LEU A 23 8.05 1.50 0.55
N SER A 24 8.91 1.53 -0.47
CA SER A 24 10.13 0.70 -0.53
C SER A 24 11.16 1.03 0.53
N GLU A 25 11.20 2.28 1.01
CA GLU A 25 12.13 2.69 2.07
C GLU A 25 11.53 2.55 3.46
N LEU A 26 10.20 2.59 3.58
CA LEU A 26 9.52 2.52 4.87
C LEU A 26 9.23 1.08 5.31
N PHE A 27 8.89 0.21 4.37
CA PHE A 27 8.52 -1.17 4.64
C PHE A 27 9.55 -2.13 4.06
N THR A 28 9.92 -3.15 4.83
CA THR A 28 10.81 -4.22 4.35
C THR A 28 10.16 -4.98 3.19
N TYR A 29 10.95 -5.78 2.50
CA TYR A 29 10.41 -6.66 1.45
C TYR A 29 9.38 -7.66 2.00
N ASP A 30 9.64 -8.24 3.17
CA ASP A 30 8.75 -9.22 3.81
C ASP A 30 7.43 -8.60 4.25
N GLU A 31 7.47 -7.37 4.80
CA GLU A 31 6.25 -6.64 5.16
C GLU A 31 5.36 -6.40 3.94
N ARG A 32 5.94 -5.97 2.81
CA ARG A 32 5.19 -5.74 1.55
C ARG A 32 4.57 -7.01 0.96
N ARG A 33 5.02 -8.19 1.37
CA ARG A 33 4.53 -9.49 0.91
C ARG A 33 3.51 -10.14 1.84
N LYS A 34 3.22 -9.55 3.00
CA LYS A 34 2.16 -10.03 3.88
C LYS A 34 0.84 -10.12 3.13
N GLU A 35 0.17 -11.24 3.31
CA GLU A 35 -1.03 -11.57 2.55
C GLU A 35 -2.29 -10.94 3.16
N PHE A 36 -3.22 -10.58 2.29
CA PHE A 36 -4.60 -10.26 2.64
C PHE A 36 -5.54 -10.84 1.58
N THR A 37 -6.81 -10.98 1.95
CA THR A 37 -7.87 -11.46 1.04
C THR A 37 -8.50 -10.28 0.32
N LEU A 38 -8.67 -10.40 -1.00
CA LEU A 38 -9.35 -9.39 -1.80
C LEU A 38 -10.84 -9.30 -1.46
N GLU A 39 -11.32 -8.08 -1.27
CA GLU A 39 -12.73 -7.78 -1.00
C GLU A 39 -13.53 -7.46 -2.28
N SER A 40 -12.82 -7.25 -3.39
CA SER A 40 -13.38 -7.01 -4.73
C SER A 40 -12.45 -7.56 -5.83
N ASP A 41 -13.02 -7.74 -7.03
CA ASP A 41 -12.27 -8.10 -8.23
C ASP A 41 -11.32 -6.97 -8.62
N VAL A 42 -10.14 -7.34 -9.13
CA VAL A 42 -9.19 -6.40 -9.73
C VAL A 42 -8.74 -6.93 -11.09
N GLU A 43 -8.56 -6.03 -12.05
CA GLU A 43 -8.07 -6.35 -13.38
C GLU A 43 -6.82 -5.53 -13.69
N ARG A 44 -5.78 -6.25 -14.13
CA ARG A 44 -4.47 -5.67 -14.45
C ARG A 44 -4.62 -4.54 -15.46
N ASP A 45 -3.95 -3.42 -15.17
CA ASP A 45 -3.90 -2.20 -15.99
C ASP A 45 -5.26 -1.50 -16.23
N LYS A 46 -6.37 -2.02 -15.67
CA LYS A 46 -7.71 -1.42 -15.80
C LYS A 46 -8.24 -0.88 -14.48
N THR A 47 -8.08 -1.63 -13.39
CA THR A 47 -8.54 -1.17 -12.08
C THR A 47 -7.58 -0.11 -11.55
N LYS A 48 -8.06 1.13 -11.46
CA LYS A 48 -7.35 2.21 -10.75
C LYS A 48 -7.45 1.97 -9.26
N LEU A 49 -6.35 2.17 -8.55
CA LEU A 49 -6.25 1.93 -7.12
C LEU A 49 -5.80 3.19 -6.41
N LYS A 50 -6.50 3.48 -5.32
CA LYS A 50 -6.12 4.47 -4.33
C LYS A 50 -5.61 3.76 -3.09
N VAL A 51 -4.33 3.90 -2.79
CA VAL A 51 -3.66 3.27 -1.64
C VAL A 51 -3.46 4.32 -0.57
N THR A 52 -4.24 4.23 0.50
CA THR A 52 -4.14 5.13 1.66
C THR A 52 -3.34 4.44 2.75
N VAL A 53 -2.28 5.08 3.23
CA VAL A 53 -1.44 4.57 4.31
C VAL A 53 -1.59 5.49 5.52
N SER A 54 -1.88 4.96 6.71
CA SER A 54 -2.02 5.79 7.91
C SER A 54 -0.73 6.58 8.19
N LYS A 55 -0.88 7.81 8.68
CA LYS A 55 0.21 8.80 8.90
C LYS A 55 0.98 9.22 7.63
N LEU A 56 0.54 8.78 6.46
CA LEU A 56 1.14 9.05 5.16
C LEU A 56 0.10 9.58 4.17
N GLY A 57 0.60 10.07 3.05
CA GLY A 57 -0.24 10.43 1.92
C GLY A 57 -0.89 9.23 1.23
N VAL A 58 -1.60 9.56 0.17
CA VAL A 58 -2.21 8.60 -0.75
C VAL A 58 -1.26 8.33 -1.91
N ILE A 59 -1.21 7.07 -2.36
CA ILE A 59 -0.55 6.68 -3.61
C ILE A 59 -1.61 6.20 -4.59
N GLU A 60 -1.65 6.82 -5.76
CA GLU A 60 -2.47 6.37 -6.87
C GLU A 60 -1.64 5.49 -7.82
N THR A 61 -2.22 4.36 -8.20
CA THR A 61 -1.63 3.36 -9.11
C THR A 61 -2.72 2.71 -9.94
N VAL A 62 -2.35 1.87 -10.89
CA VAL A 62 -3.21 0.84 -11.49
C VAL A 62 -2.84 -0.52 -10.94
N ALA A 63 -3.78 -1.47 -10.94
CA ALA A 63 -3.52 -2.84 -10.52
C ALA A 63 -2.48 -3.50 -11.43
N ASP A 64 -1.50 -4.21 -10.87
CA ASP A 64 -0.52 -5.00 -11.63
C ASP A 64 -0.90 -6.48 -11.75
N THR A 65 -2.08 -6.85 -11.27
CA THR A 65 -2.58 -8.24 -11.30
C THR A 65 -4.06 -8.27 -11.64
N THR A 66 -4.49 -9.40 -12.20
CA THR A 66 -5.91 -9.76 -12.33
C THR A 66 -6.24 -10.84 -11.32
N LYS A 67 -7.19 -10.59 -10.42
CA LYS A 67 -7.60 -11.51 -9.35
C LYS A 67 -9.09 -11.31 -9.02
N LYS A 68 -9.70 -12.34 -8.45
CA LYS A 68 -11.11 -12.32 -8.04
C LYS A 68 -11.25 -12.03 -6.55
N LYS A 69 -12.40 -11.49 -6.18
CA LYS A 69 -12.83 -11.38 -4.78
C LYS A 69 -12.68 -12.73 -4.09
N GLY A 70 -12.08 -12.72 -2.90
CA GLY A 70 -11.77 -13.93 -2.13
C GLY A 70 -10.38 -14.51 -2.38
N ASP A 71 -9.68 -14.10 -3.44
CA ASP A 71 -8.29 -14.53 -3.66
C ASP A 71 -7.36 -13.86 -2.65
N LYS A 72 -6.30 -14.59 -2.27
CA LYS A 72 -5.18 -14.02 -1.52
C LYS A 72 -4.27 -13.21 -2.45
N THR A 73 -3.77 -12.10 -1.92
CA THR A 73 -2.77 -11.25 -2.56
C THR A 73 -1.93 -10.53 -1.53
N ASN A 74 -1.00 -9.68 -1.97
CA ASN A 74 -0.29 -8.72 -1.12
C ASN A 74 -0.09 -7.42 -1.90
N ILE A 75 0.37 -6.36 -1.22
CA ILE A 75 0.55 -5.06 -1.89
C ILE A 75 1.65 -5.09 -2.95
N TRP A 76 2.66 -5.95 -2.76
CA TRP A 76 3.75 -6.14 -3.72
C TRP A 76 3.27 -6.65 -5.08
N LEU A 77 2.29 -7.54 -5.10
CA LEU A 77 1.68 -8.07 -6.33
C LEU A 77 0.54 -7.19 -6.86
N LEU A 78 -0.09 -6.41 -6.00
CA LEU A 78 -1.24 -5.60 -6.36
C LEU A 78 -0.84 -4.28 -7.05
N MET A 79 0.26 -3.66 -6.61
CA MET A 79 0.74 -2.37 -7.12
C MET A 79 1.88 -2.54 -8.12
N LYS A 80 2.05 -1.57 -9.03
CA LYS A 80 3.22 -1.52 -9.92
C LYS A 80 4.51 -1.31 -9.11
N ILE A 81 5.59 -2.00 -9.50
CA ILE A 81 6.89 -1.89 -8.82
C ILE A 81 7.44 -0.45 -8.80
N SER A 82 7.21 0.33 -9.88
CA SER A 82 7.60 1.74 -9.96
C SER A 82 6.96 2.59 -8.88
N ASP A 83 5.75 2.23 -8.46
CA ASP A 83 4.92 3.03 -7.57
C ASP A 83 5.32 2.87 -6.10
N PHE A 84 6.04 1.79 -5.78
CA PHE A 84 6.68 1.64 -4.46
C PHE A 84 7.76 2.68 -4.19
N SER A 85 8.36 3.24 -5.25
CA SER A 85 9.42 4.25 -5.15
C SER A 85 8.88 5.68 -5.18
N LYS A 86 7.57 5.87 -5.41
CA LYS A 86 6.93 7.20 -5.34
C LYS A 86 7.09 7.77 -3.93
N LYS A 87 7.54 9.01 -3.86
CA LYS A 87 7.70 9.75 -2.62
C LYS A 87 6.34 10.31 -2.18
N VAL A 88 5.98 10.06 -0.93
CA VAL A 88 4.81 10.62 -0.26
C VAL A 88 5.24 11.30 1.02
N LYS A 89 4.61 12.43 1.31
CA LYS A 89 4.85 13.20 2.52
C LYS A 89 4.18 12.52 3.71
N ALA A 90 4.91 12.34 4.80
CA ALA A 90 4.33 11.88 6.06
C ALA A 90 3.49 13.01 6.68
N SER A 91 2.23 12.73 7.01
CA SER A 91 1.35 13.70 7.70
C SER A 91 1.70 13.82 9.18
N GLU A 92 2.24 12.75 9.76
CA GLU A 92 2.69 12.66 11.15
C GLU A 92 4.05 11.97 11.23
N SER A 93 4.71 12.05 12.38
CA SER A 93 5.95 11.29 12.61
C SER A 93 5.65 9.81 12.76
N ILE A 94 6.46 8.97 12.12
CA ILE A 94 6.42 7.52 12.15
C ILE A 94 7.67 7.02 12.85
N LYS A 95 7.52 6.08 13.78
CA LYS A 95 8.65 5.41 14.42
C LYS A 95 8.89 4.04 13.80
N LYS A 96 10.16 3.61 13.78
CA LYS A 96 10.51 2.23 13.48
C LYS A 96 9.74 1.30 14.42
N GLY A 97 9.00 0.38 13.83
CA GLY A 97 8.16 -0.56 14.53
C GLY A 97 6.69 -0.15 14.67
N ASP A 98 6.32 1.09 14.32
CA ASP A 98 4.93 1.50 14.22
C ASP A 98 4.18 0.60 13.23
N ILE A 99 2.94 0.28 13.57
CA ILE A 99 2.01 -0.41 12.68
C ILE A 99 1.20 0.64 11.93
N LEU A 100 1.28 0.60 10.60
CA LEU A 100 0.57 1.49 9.70
C LEU A 100 -0.48 0.71 8.92
N ASP A 101 -1.71 1.17 8.98
CA ASP A 101 -2.83 0.57 8.28
C ASP A 101 -2.88 1.09 6.86
N ILE A 102 -2.98 0.16 5.92
CA ILE A 102 -3.10 0.42 4.51
C ILE A 102 -4.49 -0.01 4.07
N THR A 103 -5.22 0.92 3.48
CA THR A 103 -6.50 0.66 2.81
C THR A 103 -6.33 0.87 1.31
N VAL A 104 -6.69 -0.15 0.53
CA VAL A 104 -6.71 -0.07 -0.93
C VAL A 104 -8.15 0.02 -1.40
N GLU A 105 -8.46 1.03 -2.19
CA GLU A 105 -9.79 1.26 -2.78
C GLU A 105 -9.68 1.27 -4.31
N SER A 106 -10.69 0.76 -5.01
CA SER A 106 -10.78 0.92 -6.48
C SER A 106 -11.47 2.24 -6.83
N VAL A 107 -10.89 3.00 -7.76
CA VAL A 107 -11.40 4.32 -8.21
C VAL A 107 -12.24 4.18 -9.47
#